data_AF-A0A2E7Z7C6-F1
#
_entry.id   AF-A0A2E7Z7C6-F1
#
_cell.length_a   1.000
_cell.length_b   1.000
_cell.length_c   1.000
_cell.angle_alpha   90.00
_cell.angle_beta   90.00
_cell.angle_gamma   90.00
#
_symmetry.space_group_name_H-M   'P 1'
#
loop_
_entity.id
_entity.type
_entity.pdbx_description
1 polymer ?
#
loop_
_entity_poly.entity_id
_entity_poly.type
_entity_poly.pdbx_seq_one_letter_code
_entity_poly.pdbx_strand_id
1 'polypeptide(L)'
;MRSSQRLLCTAALVVAAVTTSWAVESGPVRSVDNIPPAPVTELRALNTGDEVLVTWTQSVDDAVSFTPFGDAIVPRGGVNGYRVYRTVQGESAELIGIVSPGSFEYIDAAATAGITYIYSVKPFDADNETDPAIEPGSADDLARIISLGGQPPDVVVVTRVQSQMTFDAVIDVEDEAAVEVFVTDFITLLANLLGIDPARISVTSVTAGSIVVDFEILDVEGADDEHTAAEALENLLALVEDDTADEFATIGPVLQIEDNTSTDTVVIPQPVDAEGNVILGWFTRGGTQVGLDDFFAFAENFGRTDASPEFDSTFDIVPNGAVDLDDFFAFAEYFGKIVANASEIKDLLNQ
;
A
#
# COMPACT_ATOMS: atom_id res chain seq x y z
N MET A 1 -9.23 -72.28 69.92
CA MET A 1 -8.62 -71.29 69.01
C MET A 1 -8.72 -69.93 69.66
N ARG A 2 -7.57 -69.35 70.05
CA ARG A 2 -7.48 -68.02 70.68
C ARG A 2 -7.40 -66.97 69.57
N SER A 3 -8.27 -65.97 69.60
CA SER A 3 -8.06 -64.72 68.86
C SER A 3 -8.02 -63.59 69.88
N SER A 4 -6.88 -62.91 69.92
CA SER A 4 -6.59 -61.69 70.66
C SER A 4 -6.10 -60.71 69.60
N GLN A 5 -6.81 -59.61 69.38
CA GLN A 5 -6.30 -58.50 68.57
C GLN A 5 -6.46 -57.21 69.34
N ARG A 6 -5.31 -56.55 69.49
CA ARG A 6 -5.03 -55.36 70.27
C ARG A 6 -5.34 -54.10 69.46
N LEU A 7 -5.72 -53.05 70.18
CA LEU A 7 -5.73 -51.65 69.76
C LEU A 7 -4.43 -51.23 69.04
N LEU A 8 -4.57 -50.38 68.02
CA LEU A 8 -3.49 -49.53 67.52
C LEU A 8 -4.00 -48.10 67.35
N CYS A 9 -3.33 -47.18 68.05
CA CYS A 9 -3.51 -45.74 68.03
C CYS A 9 -3.09 -45.15 66.67
N THR A 10 -3.86 -44.20 66.15
CA THR A 10 -3.49 -43.40 64.98
C THR A 10 -3.06 -42.01 65.46
N ALA A 11 -1.79 -41.66 65.21
CA ALA A 11 -1.22 -40.35 65.48
C ALA A 11 -1.58 -39.36 64.35
N ALA A 12 -1.99 -38.15 64.72
CA ALA A 12 -2.26 -37.05 63.79
C ALA A 12 -0.94 -36.34 63.42
N LEU A 13 -0.61 -36.31 62.13
CA LEU A 13 0.51 -35.55 61.58
C LEU A 13 -0.03 -34.22 61.03
N VAL A 14 0.34 -33.10 61.63
CA VAL A 14 0.05 -31.76 61.11
C VAL A 14 1.08 -31.44 60.03
N VAL A 15 0.64 -31.36 58.77
CA VAL A 15 1.46 -30.87 57.67
C VAL A 15 1.39 -29.35 57.68
N ALA A 16 2.51 -28.69 57.99
CA ALA A 16 2.66 -27.25 57.76
C ALA A 16 2.78 -27.02 56.25
N ALA A 17 1.80 -26.34 55.66
CA ALA A 17 1.88 -25.90 54.27
C ALA A 17 2.95 -24.81 54.17
N VAL A 18 4.05 -25.13 53.48
CA VAL A 18 4.99 -24.11 52.98
C VAL A 18 4.27 -23.38 51.87
N THR A 19 3.89 -22.12 52.11
CA THR A 19 3.45 -21.20 51.07
C THR A 19 4.65 -20.91 50.18
N THR A 20 4.68 -21.49 48.98
CA THR A 20 5.61 -21.10 47.91
C THR A 20 5.37 -19.63 47.58
N SER A 21 6.38 -18.80 47.84
CA SER A 21 6.48 -17.43 47.37
C SER A 21 6.24 -17.37 45.87
N TRP A 22 5.44 -16.40 45.42
CA TRP A 22 5.18 -16.10 44.02
C TRP A 22 6.46 -15.49 43.44
N ALA A 23 7.38 -16.34 42.97
CA ALA A 23 8.43 -15.90 42.07
C ALA A 23 7.75 -15.70 40.71
N VAL A 24 7.61 -14.44 40.29
CA VAL A 24 7.26 -14.11 38.91
C VAL A 24 8.51 -14.42 38.09
N GLU A 25 8.51 -15.55 37.37
CA GLU A 25 9.52 -15.79 36.34
C GLU A 25 9.25 -14.81 35.20
N SER A 26 10.12 -13.82 35.05
CA SER A 26 10.16 -13.02 33.83
C SER A 26 10.46 -13.95 32.66
N GLY A 27 9.73 -13.80 31.55
CA GLY A 27 10.01 -14.50 30.30
C GLY A 27 11.46 -14.27 29.84
N PRO A 28 12.01 -15.13 28.96
CA PRO A 28 13.34 -14.95 28.43
C PRO A 28 13.48 -13.55 27.81
N VAL A 29 14.40 -12.74 28.34
CA VAL A 29 14.76 -11.45 27.76
C VAL A 29 15.77 -11.74 26.64
N ARG A 30 15.39 -11.45 25.40
CA ARG A 30 16.33 -11.37 24.27
C ARG A 30 16.62 -9.90 23.98
N SER A 31 17.85 -9.59 23.56
CA SER A 31 18.11 -8.33 22.88
C SER A 31 17.34 -8.33 21.57
N VAL A 32 16.50 -7.32 21.36
CA VAL A 32 15.86 -7.05 20.07
C VAL A 32 16.73 -6.02 19.38
N ASP A 33 17.13 -6.31 18.15
CA ASP A 33 17.75 -5.32 17.29
C ASP A 33 16.67 -4.37 16.76
N ASN A 34 16.87 -3.07 16.92
CA ASN A 34 15.95 -2.05 16.40
C ASN A 34 16.55 -1.30 15.21
N ILE A 35 17.69 -1.76 14.67
CA ILE A 35 18.32 -1.19 13.48
C ILE A 35 17.98 -2.09 12.29
N PRO A 36 17.07 -1.68 11.41
CA PRO A 36 16.76 -2.45 10.21
C PRO A 36 17.96 -2.43 9.23
N PRO A 37 18.11 -3.45 8.37
CA PRO A 37 19.11 -3.44 7.31
C PRO A 37 18.89 -2.28 6.33
N ALA A 38 19.91 -1.83 5.63
CA ALA A 38 19.76 -0.90 4.52
C ALA A 38 18.91 -1.53 3.40
N PRO A 39 18.10 -0.74 2.67
CA PRO A 39 17.25 -1.26 1.59
C PRO A 39 18.06 -1.75 0.38
N VAL A 40 17.40 -2.51 -0.49
CA VAL A 40 17.92 -2.78 -1.85
C VAL A 40 17.79 -1.54 -2.73
N THR A 41 18.57 -1.50 -3.82
CA THR A 41 18.50 -0.44 -4.83
C THR A 41 18.41 -1.06 -6.22
N GLU A 42 18.11 -0.26 -7.25
CA GLU A 42 18.04 -0.72 -8.64
C GLU A 42 17.13 -1.94 -8.84
N LEU A 43 15.99 -1.97 -8.13
CA LEU A 43 14.99 -3.04 -8.23
C LEU A 43 14.27 -2.96 -9.58
N ARG A 44 14.20 -4.08 -10.29
CA ARG A 44 13.62 -4.16 -11.63
C ARG A 44 12.87 -5.47 -11.83
N ALA A 45 11.80 -5.42 -12.60
CA ALA A 45 11.06 -6.58 -13.07
C ALA A 45 11.18 -6.68 -14.61
N LEU A 46 11.51 -7.87 -15.10
CA LEU A 46 11.78 -8.14 -16.51
C LEU A 46 10.88 -9.28 -16.98
N ASN A 47 10.12 -9.03 -18.03
CA ASN A 47 9.35 -10.07 -18.71
C ASN A 47 10.29 -10.98 -19.52
N THR A 48 10.30 -12.28 -19.22
CA THR A 48 11.12 -13.28 -19.95
C THR A 48 10.32 -14.08 -21.00
N GLY A 49 9.04 -13.76 -21.16
CA GLY A 49 8.07 -14.42 -22.05
C GLY A 49 6.94 -15.05 -21.23
N ASP A 50 7.29 -16.07 -20.44
CA ASP A 50 6.33 -16.87 -19.64
C ASP A 50 6.47 -16.62 -18.13
N GLU A 51 7.49 -15.87 -17.70
CA GLU A 51 7.81 -15.63 -16.29
C GLU A 51 8.27 -14.17 -16.09
N VAL A 52 8.35 -13.73 -14.83
CA VAL A 52 8.98 -12.46 -14.48
C VAL A 52 10.31 -12.73 -13.77
N LEU A 53 11.40 -12.17 -14.29
CA LEU A 53 12.68 -12.09 -13.61
C LEU A 53 12.76 -10.77 -12.84
N VAL A 54 12.86 -10.85 -11.52
CA VAL A 54 13.06 -9.72 -10.61
C VAL A 54 14.54 -9.64 -10.28
N THR A 55 15.15 -8.47 -10.45
CA THR A 55 16.58 -8.23 -10.17
C THR A 55 16.76 -6.99 -9.30
N TRP A 56 17.78 -6.97 -8.43
CA TRP A 56 18.10 -5.81 -7.59
C TRP A 56 19.59 -5.73 -7.26
N THR A 57 20.05 -4.56 -6.85
CA THR A 57 21.34 -4.39 -6.17
C THR A 57 21.18 -4.67 -4.68
N GLN A 58 22.03 -5.57 -4.16
CA GLN A 58 22.01 -6.05 -2.77
C GLN A 58 22.09 -4.91 -1.76
N SER A 59 21.54 -5.15 -0.57
CA SER A 59 21.73 -4.26 0.57
C SER A 59 23.23 -4.12 0.86
N VAL A 60 23.67 -2.92 1.20
CA VAL A 60 25.06 -2.69 1.64
C VAL A 60 25.42 -3.49 2.90
N ASP A 61 24.43 -3.91 3.69
CA ASP A 61 24.59 -4.73 4.89
C ASP A 61 24.64 -6.24 4.60
N ASP A 62 24.36 -6.66 3.37
CA ASP A 62 24.54 -8.04 2.89
C ASP A 62 26.03 -8.36 2.63
N ALA A 63 26.88 -7.32 2.55
CA ALA A 63 28.31 -7.48 2.43
C ALA A 63 28.84 -8.25 3.65
N VAL A 64 29.20 -9.52 3.44
CA VAL A 64 29.81 -10.37 4.47
C VAL A 64 31.19 -9.79 4.82
N SER A 65 31.25 -8.94 5.83
CA SER A 65 32.52 -8.55 6.41
C SER A 65 33.00 -9.64 7.36
N PHE A 66 34.25 -10.05 7.21
CA PHE A 66 34.86 -11.04 8.09
C PHE A 66 35.80 -10.31 9.04
N THR A 67 35.49 -10.34 10.34
CA THR A 67 36.46 -9.96 11.35
C THR A 67 37.07 -11.23 11.94
N PRO A 68 38.38 -11.46 11.82
CA PRO A 68 39.03 -12.53 12.58
C PRO A 68 39.02 -12.16 14.06
N PHE A 69 38.51 -13.06 14.89
CA PHE A 69 38.58 -12.96 16.35
C PHE A 69 39.25 -14.23 16.89
N GLY A 70 40.56 -14.16 17.12
CA GLY A 70 41.37 -15.36 17.35
C GLY A 70 41.42 -16.25 16.10
N ASP A 71 41.22 -17.56 16.26
CA ASP A 71 41.13 -18.53 15.14
C ASP A 71 39.71 -18.61 14.53
N ALA A 72 38.76 -17.80 15.01
CA ALA A 72 37.39 -17.81 14.52
C ALA A 72 37.16 -16.71 13.46
N ILE A 73 36.52 -17.10 12.37
CA ILE A 73 35.94 -16.17 11.39
C ILE A 73 34.53 -15.85 11.88
N VAL A 74 34.27 -14.58 12.20
CA VAL A 74 32.91 -14.10 12.50
C VAL A 74 32.35 -13.46 11.22
N PRO A 75 31.37 -14.09 10.54
CA PRO A 75 30.64 -13.42 9.49
C PRO A 75 29.82 -12.29 10.13
N ARG A 76 29.95 -11.08 9.60
CA ARG A 76 29.03 -9.97 9.84
C ARG A 76 28.38 -9.61 8.51
N GLY A 77 27.28 -10.28 8.21
CA GLY A 77 26.24 -9.74 7.34
C GLY A 77 25.10 -9.30 8.25
N GLY A 78 24.59 -8.08 8.06
CA GLY A 78 23.40 -7.60 8.75
C GLY A 78 22.11 -8.19 8.18
N VAL A 79 22.20 -8.99 7.11
CA VAL A 79 21.06 -9.50 6.36
C VAL A 79 20.98 -11.03 6.47
N ASN A 80 19.79 -11.54 6.82
CA ASN A 80 19.46 -12.97 6.82
C ASN A 80 18.90 -13.45 5.48
N GLY A 81 18.51 -12.54 4.60
CA GLY A 81 18.08 -12.81 3.23
C GLY A 81 17.20 -11.68 2.70
N TYR A 82 16.49 -11.97 1.62
CA TYR A 82 15.53 -11.04 1.02
C TYR A 82 14.16 -11.69 0.90
N ARG A 83 13.12 -10.96 1.29
CA ARG A 83 11.73 -11.32 1.04
C ARG A 83 11.25 -10.63 -0.23
N VAL A 84 10.69 -11.41 -1.15
CA VAL A 84 10.19 -10.92 -2.43
C VAL A 84 8.67 -10.90 -2.35
N TYR A 85 8.10 -9.72 -2.54
CA TYR A 85 6.67 -9.48 -2.56
C TYR A 85 6.20 -9.12 -3.96
N ARG A 86 4.97 -9.52 -4.26
CA ARG A 86 4.25 -9.17 -5.47
C ARG A 86 2.91 -8.57 -5.09
N THR A 87 2.61 -7.44 -5.69
CA THR A 87 1.32 -6.77 -5.55
C THR A 87 0.60 -6.88 -6.87
N VAL A 88 -0.63 -7.39 -6.84
CA VAL A 88 -1.59 -7.22 -7.93
C VAL A 88 -2.32 -5.92 -7.67
N GLN A 89 -2.58 -5.15 -8.72
CA GLN A 89 -3.31 -3.90 -8.60
C GLN A 89 -4.61 -4.07 -7.79
N GLY A 90 -4.84 -3.16 -6.84
CA GLY A 90 -6.01 -3.18 -5.96
C GLY A 90 -5.96 -4.22 -4.84
N GLU A 91 -4.90 -5.04 -4.79
CA GLU A 91 -4.68 -6.05 -3.75
C GLU A 91 -3.50 -5.68 -2.85
N SER A 92 -3.44 -6.30 -1.67
CA SER A 92 -2.29 -6.18 -0.78
C SER A 92 -1.08 -6.96 -1.30
N ALA A 93 0.12 -6.50 -0.99
CA ALA A 93 1.35 -7.20 -1.34
C ALA A 93 1.40 -8.61 -0.73
N GLU A 94 1.62 -9.61 -1.57
CA GLU A 94 1.78 -11.02 -1.19
C GLU A 94 3.25 -11.40 -1.13
N LEU A 95 3.69 -12.09 -0.07
CA LEU A 95 5.04 -12.69 0.00
C LEU A 95 5.10 -13.91 -0.91
N ILE A 96 5.85 -13.82 -2.02
CA ILE A 96 5.97 -14.91 -3.00
C ILE A 96 7.27 -15.70 -2.87
N GLY A 97 8.27 -15.18 -2.16
CA GLY A 97 9.56 -15.86 -2.05
C GLY A 97 10.47 -15.32 -0.96
N ILE A 98 11.39 -16.18 -0.52
CA ILE A 98 12.51 -15.80 0.34
C ILE A 98 13.79 -16.34 -0.29
N VAL A 99 14.78 -15.48 -0.50
CA VAL A 99 16.10 -15.84 -1.04
C VAL A 99 17.19 -15.62 0.00
N SER A 100 18.29 -16.37 -0.13
CA SER A 100 19.40 -16.33 0.82
C SER A 100 20.23 -15.04 0.71
N PRO A 101 21.06 -14.71 1.71
CA PRO A 101 22.05 -13.64 1.61
C PRO A 101 22.91 -13.79 0.36
N GLY A 102 23.32 -12.67 -0.25
CA GLY A 102 24.07 -12.64 -1.51
C GLY A 102 23.24 -12.96 -2.76
N SER A 103 21.92 -13.07 -2.65
CA SER A 103 21.02 -13.17 -3.82
C SER A 103 20.71 -11.78 -4.37
N PHE A 104 20.62 -11.66 -5.70
CA PHE A 104 20.31 -10.41 -6.40
C PHE A 104 19.23 -10.59 -7.49
N GLU A 105 18.65 -11.78 -7.57
CA GLU A 105 17.61 -12.13 -8.53
C GLU A 105 16.61 -13.15 -7.97
N TYR A 106 15.39 -13.13 -8.50
CA TYR A 106 14.31 -14.06 -8.21
C TYR A 106 13.43 -14.25 -9.45
N ILE A 107 12.96 -15.47 -9.70
CA ILE A 107 12.05 -15.79 -10.81
C ILE A 107 10.64 -16.04 -10.25
N ASP A 108 9.68 -15.22 -10.68
CA ASP A 108 8.26 -15.45 -10.45
C ASP A 108 7.65 -16.20 -11.64
N ALA A 109 7.59 -17.52 -11.51
CA ALA A 109 6.98 -18.42 -12.48
C ALA A 109 5.45 -18.52 -12.35
N ALA A 110 4.86 -17.86 -11.34
CA ALA A 110 3.41 -17.87 -11.11
C ALA A 110 2.71 -16.63 -11.69
N ALA A 111 3.48 -15.68 -12.23
CA ALA A 111 2.95 -14.52 -12.92
C ALA A 111 2.14 -14.95 -14.16
N THR A 112 0.99 -14.32 -14.36
CA THR A 112 0.05 -14.66 -15.44
C THR A 112 0.01 -13.52 -16.46
N ALA A 113 -0.12 -13.86 -17.74
CA ALA A 113 -0.30 -12.88 -18.80
C ALA A 113 -1.58 -12.05 -18.62
N GLY A 114 -1.52 -10.77 -18.98
CA GLY A 114 -2.62 -9.80 -18.86
C GLY A 114 -2.78 -9.18 -17.47
N ILE A 115 -1.93 -9.55 -16.50
CA ILE A 115 -1.92 -8.95 -15.16
C ILE A 115 -0.71 -8.05 -15.00
N THR A 116 -0.93 -6.87 -14.42
CA THR A 116 0.13 -5.96 -14.01
C THR A 116 0.53 -6.25 -12.57
N TYR A 117 1.83 -6.40 -12.35
CA TYR A 117 2.43 -6.67 -11.06
C TYR A 117 3.37 -5.54 -10.65
N ILE A 118 3.38 -5.24 -9.35
CA ILE A 118 4.38 -4.37 -8.72
C ILE A 118 5.19 -5.23 -7.74
N TYR A 119 6.51 -5.29 -7.95
CA TYR A 119 7.39 -6.08 -7.09
C TYR A 119 8.03 -5.22 -5.99
N SER A 120 8.26 -5.82 -4.82
CA SER A 120 9.07 -5.24 -3.75
C SER A 120 10.01 -6.29 -3.21
N VAL A 121 11.25 -5.91 -2.93
CA VAL A 121 12.25 -6.80 -2.35
C VAL A 121 12.77 -6.15 -1.08
N LYS A 122 12.55 -6.83 0.04
CA LYS A 122 12.89 -6.30 1.36
C LYS A 122 14.00 -7.14 1.99
N PRO A 123 15.19 -6.56 2.25
CA PRO A 123 16.18 -7.23 3.08
C PRO A 123 15.63 -7.35 4.50
N PHE A 124 15.91 -8.48 5.15
CA PHE A 124 15.45 -8.73 6.51
C PHE A 124 16.56 -9.33 7.37
N ASP A 125 16.48 -9.08 8.68
CA ASP A 125 17.37 -9.66 9.70
C ASP A 125 16.58 -10.57 10.67
N ALA A 126 16.98 -10.69 11.94
CA ALA A 126 16.26 -11.51 12.91
C ALA A 126 14.98 -10.84 13.44
N ASP A 127 14.94 -9.51 13.43
CA ASP A 127 13.95 -8.67 14.11
C ASP A 127 13.26 -7.67 13.17
N ASN A 128 13.91 -7.31 12.06
CA ASN A 128 13.52 -6.21 11.18
C ASN A 128 13.47 -6.60 9.71
N GLU A 129 12.76 -5.79 8.95
CA GLU A 129 12.64 -5.84 7.50
C GLU A 129 12.53 -4.41 6.96
N THR A 130 13.11 -4.17 5.79
CA THR A 130 13.25 -2.80 5.27
C THR A 130 12.56 -2.67 3.92
N ASP A 131 11.69 -1.69 3.80
CA ASP A 131 11.11 -1.31 2.53
C ASP A 131 12.14 -0.70 1.58
N PRO A 132 12.05 -0.97 0.26
CA PRO A 132 12.91 -0.31 -0.71
C PRO A 132 12.64 1.20 -0.70
N ALA A 133 13.71 2.00 -0.69
CA ALA A 133 13.62 3.45 -0.74
C ALA A 133 13.43 3.90 -2.19
N ILE A 134 12.19 3.90 -2.67
CA ILE A 134 11.82 4.22 -4.04
C ILE A 134 10.86 5.41 -4.04
N GLU A 135 11.23 6.46 -4.79
CA GLU A 135 10.36 7.62 -4.99
C GLU A 135 9.24 7.28 -5.98
N PRO A 136 7.96 7.50 -5.65
CA PRO A 136 6.84 7.27 -6.56
C PRO A 136 7.01 7.96 -7.92
N GLY A 137 6.79 7.24 -9.01
CA GLY A 137 6.87 7.72 -10.39
C GLY A 137 8.29 7.86 -10.92
N SER A 138 9.31 7.65 -10.07
CA SER A 138 10.71 7.65 -10.50
C SER A 138 11.00 6.49 -11.48
N ALA A 139 12.13 6.57 -12.18
CA ALA A 139 12.55 5.50 -13.08
C ALA A 139 12.72 4.14 -12.37
N ASP A 140 13.16 4.16 -11.11
CA ASP A 140 13.30 2.94 -10.29
C ASP A 140 11.93 2.39 -9.89
N ASP A 141 10.96 3.27 -9.66
CA ASP A 141 9.58 2.88 -9.36
C ASP A 141 8.87 2.25 -10.56
N LEU A 142 9.03 2.85 -11.74
CA LEU A 142 8.50 2.29 -12.97
C LEU A 142 9.18 0.97 -13.35
N ALA A 143 10.47 0.81 -13.02
CA ALA A 143 11.22 -0.38 -13.37
C ALA A 143 10.77 -1.64 -12.62
N ARG A 144 10.12 -1.51 -11.46
CA ARG A 144 9.56 -2.64 -10.68
C ARG A 144 8.11 -3.01 -11.06
N ILE A 145 7.50 -2.25 -11.97
CA ILE A 145 6.15 -2.48 -12.48
C ILE A 145 6.24 -3.20 -13.82
N ILE A 146 5.53 -4.31 -13.98
CA ILE A 146 5.56 -5.10 -15.22
C ILE A 146 4.21 -5.70 -15.53
N SER A 147 3.87 -5.79 -16.81
CA SER A 147 2.77 -6.61 -17.30
C SER A 147 3.32 -7.71 -18.20
N LEU A 148 2.81 -8.93 -18.04
CA LEU A 148 3.14 -10.05 -18.91
C LEU A 148 2.20 -10.05 -20.12
N GLY A 149 2.73 -9.88 -21.34
CA GLY A 149 1.95 -10.01 -22.56
C GLY A 149 0.92 -8.88 -22.75
N GLY A 150 1.39 -7.71 -23.17
CA GLY A 150 0.56 -6.55 -23.43
C GLY A 150 1.37 -5.27 -23.55
N GLN A 151 0.67 -4.16 -23.69
CA GLN A 151 1.25 -2.83 -23.57
C GLN A 151 1.89 -2.62 -22.19
N PRO A 152 2.89 -1.74 -22.06
CA PRO A 152 3.32 -1.26 -20.76
C PRO A 152 2.11 -0.78 -19.95
N PRO A 153 2.06 -1.07 -18.64
CA PRO A 153 0.95 -0.60 -17.82
C PRO A 153 0.93 0.92 -17.76
N ASP A 154 -0.25 1.51 -17.97
CA ASP A 154 -0.48 2.92 -17.65
C ASP A 154 -0.41 3.09 -16.14
N VAL A 155 0.28 4.14 -15.69
CA VAL A 155 0.48 4.44 -14.27
C VAL A 155 0.31 5.93 -14.03
N VAL A 156 -0.20 6.27 -12.86
CA VAL A 156 -0.32 7.64 -12.36
C VAL A 156 0.30 7.72 -10.98
N VAL A 157 0.88 8.86 -10.65
CA VAL A 157 1.33 9.15 -9.29
C VAL A 157 0.17 9.83 -8.59
N VAL A 158 -0.31 9.20 -7.52
CA VAL A 158 -1.43 9.70 -6.73
C VAL A 158 -0.91 10.12 -5.37
N THR A 159 -1.24 11.34 -4.96
CA THR A 159 -0.99 11.84 -3.60
C THR A 159 -2.31 11.89 -2.85
N ARG A 160 -2.37 11.22 -1.70
CA ARG A 160 -3.52 11.27 -0.77
C ARG A 160 -3.11 12.03 0.47
N VAL A 161 -3.74 13.18 0.69
CA VAL A 161 -3.49 14.01 1.86
C VAL A 161 -4.31 13.46 3.02
N GLN A 162 -3.64 12.74 3.90
CA GLN A 162 -4.26 12.03 5.02
C GLN A 162 -3.66 12.52 6.33
N SER A 163 -4.48 12.55 7.37
CA SER A 163 -4.02 12.94 8.69
C SER A 163 -4.76 12.18 9.78
N GLN A 164 -4.09 12.02 10.91
CA GLN A 164 -4.67 11.51 12.13
C GLN A 164 -4.68 12.60 13.19
N MET A 165 -5.83 12.85 13.80
CA MET A 165 -5.98 13.76 14.93
C MET A 165 -6.45 13.01 16.17
N THR A 166 -5.80 13.27 17.31
CA THR A 166 -6.18 12.72 18.61
C THR A 166 -6.70 13.84 19.51
N PHE A 167 -7.85 13.62 20.15
CA PHE A 167 -8.48 14.57 21.06
C PHE A 167 -8.55 14.05 22.50
N ASP A 168 -8.43 14.96 23.46
CA ASP A 168 -8.70 14.72 24.89
C ASP A 168 -10.20 14.76 25.16
N ALA A 169 -10.90 13.81 24.54
CA ALA A 169 -12.34 13.64 24.66
C ALA A 169 -12.68 12.16 24.69
N VAL A 170 -13.90 11.85 25.13
CA VAL A 170 -14.42 10.48 25.15
C VAL A 170 -15.75 10.47 24.43
N ILE A 171 -15.83 9.65 23.39
CA ILE A 171 -17.07 9.31 22.68
C ILE A 171 -17.35 7.82 22.86
N ASP A 172 -18.63 7.47 22.95
CA ASP A 172 -19.05 6.10 22.84
C ASP A 172 -19.12 5.72 21.36
N VAL A 173 -18.08 5.03 20.85
CA VAL A 173 -18.02 4.61 19.44
C VAL A 173 -19.01 3.50 19.10
N GLU A 174 -19.62 2.85 20.11
CA GLU A 174 -20.71 1.89 19.88
C GLU A 174 -22.05 2.60 19.63
N ASP A 175 -22.16 3.90 19.96
CA ASP A 175 -23.30 4.75 19.64
C ASP A 175 -23.08 5.42 18.27
N GLU A 176 -23.56 4.78 17.21
CA GLU A 176 -23.49 5.28 15.83
C GLU A 176 -24.03 6.71 15.69
N ALA A 177 -25.06 7.09 16.45
CA ALA A 177 -25.63 8.43 16.38
C ALA A 177 -24.71 9.48 17.02
N ALA A 178 -24.00 9.11 18.09
CA ALA A 178 -22.98 9.98 18.68
C ALA A 178 -21.81 10.19 17.71
N VAL A 179 -21.34 9.11 17.06
CA VAL A 179 -20.26 9.16 16.07
C VAL A 179 -20.66 10.03 14.87
N GLU A 180 -21.86 9.87 14.33
CA GLU A 180 -22.35 10.67 13.18
C GLU A 180 -22.40 12.17 13.51
N VAL A 181 -22.89 12.53 14.70
CA VAL A 181 -22.92 13.93 15.16
C VAL A 181 -21.50 14.47 15.30
N PHE A 182 -20.60 13.73 15.95
CA PHE A 182 -19.20 14.14 16.11
C PHE A 182 -18.50 14.32 14.76
N VAL A 183 -18.65 13.38 13.83
CA VAL A 183 -18.05 13.46 12.48
C VAL A 183 -18.58 14.68 11.73
N THR A 184 -19.87 14.97 11.83
CA THR A 184 -20.49 16.15 11.21
C THR A 184 -19.92 17.45 11.78
N ASP A 185 -19.81 17.54 13.12
CA ASP A 185 -19.25 18.72 13.79
C ASP A 185 -17.76 18.90 13.47
N PHE A 186 -16.99 17.80 13.43
CA PHE A 186 -15.57 17.77 13.04
C PHE A 186 -15.36 18.29 11.61
N ILE A 187 -16.08 17.73 10.63
CA ILE A 187 -15.99 18.16 9.23
C ILE A 187 -16.37 19.63 9.09
N THR A 188 -17.46 20.04 9.74
CA THR A 188 -17.93 21.44 9.70
C THR A 188 -16.90 22.39 10.30
N LEU A 189 -16.29 22.03 11.42
CA LEU A 189 -15.27 22.84 12.06
C LEU A 189 -14.05 23.00 11.15
N LEU A 190 -13.48 21.88 10.67
CA LEU A 190 -12.29 21.91 9.82
C LEU A 190 -12.54 22.68 8.52
N ALA A 191 -13.67 22.45 7.85
CA ALA A 191 -14.03 23.18 6.63
C ALA A 191 -14.05 24.70 6.85
N ASN A 192 -14.60 25.15 7.97
CA ASN A 192 -14.63 26.58 8.33
C ASN A 192 -13.24 27.14 8.66
N LEU A 193 -12.40 26.38 9.37
CA LEU A 193 -11.05 26.82 9.75
C LEU A 193 -10.12 26.91 8.54
N LEU A 194 -10.20 25.94 7.63
CA LEU A 194 -9.32 25.83 6.47
C LEU A 194 -9.86 26.59 5.25
N GLY A 195 -11.12 27.00 5.29
CA GLY A 195 -11.79 27.68 4.20
C GLY A 195 -11.98 26.79 2.97
N ILE A 196 -12.29 25.51 3.20
CA ILE A 196 -12.50 24.50 2.15
C ILE A 196 -13.94 23.96 2.15
N ASP A 197 -14.40 23.39 1.04
CA ASP A 197 -15.70 22.71 0.98
C ASP A 197 -15.72 21.50 1.93
N PRO A 198 -16.71 21.36 2.84
CA PRO A 198 -16.81 20.20 3.74
C PRO A 198 -16.88 18.85 3.01
N ALA A 199 -17.36 18.81 1.75
CA ALA A 199 -17.37 17.59 0.95
C ALA A 199 -15.96 17.07 0.60
N ARG A 200 -14.92 17.90 0.76
CA ARG A 200 -13.52 17.50 0.56
C ARG A 200 -12.93 16.76 1.76
N ILE A 201 -13.57 16.81 2.93
CA ILE A 201 -13.06 16.14 4.13
C ILE A 201 -13.80 14.82 4.30
N SER A 202 -13.08 13.71 4.18
CA SER A 202 -13.60 12.36 4.33
C SER A 202 -13.01 11.70 5.58
N VAL A 203 -13.83 11.45 6.60
CA VAL A 203 -13.41 10.72 7.81
C VAL A 203 -13.43 9.23 7.52
N THR A 204 -12.28 8.56 7.68
CA THR A 204 -12.10 7.14 7.35
C THR A 204 -12.23 6.23 8.57
N SER A 205 -11.91 6.73 9.77
CA SER A 205 -12.00 5.96 11.01
C SER A 205 -12.14 6.87 12.24
N VAL A 206 -12.87 6.37 13.25
CA VAL A 206 -12.95 6.96 14.60
C VAL A 206 -12.76 5.85 15.64
N THR A 207 -11.76 5.98 16.51
CA THR A 207 -11.41 4.95 17.51
C THR A 207 -11.58 5.46 18.95
N ALA A 208 -11.83 4.55 19.90
CA ALA A 208 -12.06 4.84 21.33
C ALA A 208 -10.82 4.66 22.23
N GLY A 209 -10.86 5.26 23.43
CA GLY A 209 -9.79 5.30 24.44
C GLY A 209 -9.18 6.71 24.59
N SER A 210 -9.11 7.40 23.47
CA SER A 210 -9.10 8.85 23.22
C SER A 210 -9.76 8.99 21.83
N ILE A 211 -10.42 10.10 21.49
CA ILE A 211 -11.00 10.19 20.13
C ILE A 211 -9.85 10.33 19.14
N VAL A 212 -9.59 9.29 18.37
CA VAL A 212 -8.64 9.31 17.25
C VAL A 212 -9.45 9.34 15.96
N VAL A 213 -9.22 10.36 15.14
CA VAL A 213 -9.89 10.59 13.86
C VAL A 213 -8.88 10.46 12.74
N ASP A 214 -9.06 9.47 11.88
CA ASP A 214 -8.34 9.35 10.63
C ASP A 214 -9.19 9.98 9.53
N PHE A 215 -8.61 10.86 8.71
CA PHE A 215 -9.34 11.53 7.64
C PHE A 215 -8.45 11.86 6.44
N GLU A 216 -9.10 12.11 5.32
CA GLU A 216 -8.50 12.50 4.05
C GLU A 216 -9.08 13.85 3.61
N ILE A 217 -8.22 14.71 3.06
CA ILE A 217 -8.61 15.95 2.39
C ILE A 217 -8.44 15.72 0.88
N LEU A 218 -9.55 15.72 0.15
CA LEU A 218 -9.56 15.63 -1.31
C LEU A 218 -9.04 16.93 -1.92
N ASP A 219 -8.32 16.85 -3.03
CA ASP A 219 -7.84 18.05 -3.71
C ASP A 219 -8.98 18.80 -4.43
N VAL A 220 -8.73 20.06 -4.78
CA VAL A 220 -9.71 20.89 -5.49
C VAL A 220 -9.76 20.53 -6.97
N GLU A 221 -10.93 20.10 -7.45
CA GLU A 221 -11.16 19.92 -8.88
C GLU A 221 -11.33 21.30 -9.57
N GLY A 222 -10.25 21.84 -10.14
CA GLY A 222 -10.33 22.84 -11.20
C GLY A 222 -10.76 24.27 -10.83
N ALA A 223 -10.33 24.82 -9.68
CA ALA A 223 -10.45 26.26 -9.41
C ALA A 223 -9.30 26.82 -8.55
N ASP A 224 -8.75 27.97 -8.98
CA ASP A 224 -7.58 28.66 -8.39
C ASP A 224 -7.88 29.47 -7.10
N ASP A 225 -9.10 29.37 -6.54
CA ASP A 225 -9.58 30.25 -5.45
C ASP A 225 -9.70 29.53 -4.08
N GLU A 226 -9.42 28.24 -4.00
CA GLU A 226 -9.47 27.42 -2.76
C GLU A 226 -8.09 26.78 -2.50
N HIS A 227 -7.74 26.57 -1.22
CA HIS A 227 -6.50 25.89 -0.87
C HIS A 227 -6.47 24.47 -1.44
N THR A 228 -5.33 24.06 -2.00
CA THR A 228 -5.07 22.66 -2.31
C THR A 228 -5.17 21.80 -1.04
N ALA A 229 -5.35 20.49 -1.20
CA ALA A 229 -5.40 19.60 -0.03
C ALA A 229 -4.13 19.71 0.83
N ALA A 230 -2.96 19.82 0.20
CA ALA A 230 -1.68 19.96 0.89
C ALA A 230 -1.56 21.27 1.68
N GLU A 231 -1.95 22.40 1.08
CA GLU A 231 -1.97 23.70 1.77
C GLU A 231 -2.98 23.72 2.92
N ALA A 232 -4.14 23.06 2.74
CA ALA A 232 -5.13 22.92 3.79
C ALA A 232 -4.57 22.12 4.99
N LEU A 233 -3.85 21.03 4.75
CA LEU A 233 -3.21 20.27 5.83
C LEU A 233 -2.07 21.06 6.50
N GLU A 234 -1.24 21.78 5.75
CA GLU A 234 -0.19 22.65 6.31
C GLU A 234 -0.80 23.71 7.24
N ASN A 235 -1.88 24.36 6.81
CA ASN A 235 -2.62 25.32 7.63
C ASN A 235 -3.23 24.66 8.88
N LEU A 236 -3.74 23.44 8.77
CA LEU A 236 -4.28 22.71 9.92
C LEU A 236 -3.19 22.39 10.95
N LEU A 237 -2.03 21.92 10.50
CA LEU A 237 -0.88 21.66 11.37
C LEU A 237 -0.47 22.93 12.11
N ALA A 238 -0.38 24.07 11.41
CA ALA A 238 -0.07 25.36 12.02
C ALA A 238 -1.13 25.80 13.05
N LEU A 239 -2.43 25.57 12.79
CA LEU A 239 -3.52 25.86 13.72
C LEU A 239 -3.45 25.00 14.99
N VAL A 240 -3.07 23.72 14.88
CA VAL A 240 -2.94 22.83 16.04
C VAL A 240 -1.70 23.18 16.87
N GLU A 241 -0.61 23.63 16.23
CA GLU A 241 0.58 24.12 16.94
C GLU A 241 0.37 25.48 17.63
N ASP A 242 -0.59 26.28 17.17
CA ASP A 242 -0.91 27.58 17.74
C ASP A 242 -1.73 27.44 19.05
N ASP A 243 -1.06 27.62 20.18
CA ASP A 243 -1.68 27.57 21.52
C ASP A 243 -2.40 28.87 21.94
N THR A 244 -2.49 29.86 21.04
CA THR A 244 -3.03 31.18 21.39
C THR A 244 -4.57 31.24 21.32
N ALA A 245 -5.21 30.31 20.60
CA ALA A 245 -6.65 30.22 20.46
C ALA A 245 -7.13 28.76 20.62
N ASP A 246 -8.30 28.58 21.23
CA ASP A 246 -8.95 27.27 21.38
C ASP A 246 -9.94 27.06 20.23
N GLU A 247 -9.41 26.99 19.00
CA GLU A 247 -10.21 26.83 17.78
C GLU A 247 -11.00 25.50 17.77
N PHE A 248 -10.55 24.49 18.53
CA PHE A 248 -11.14 23.16 18.61
C PHE A 248 -12.07 22.96 19.82
N ALA A 249 -12.37 24.02 20.59
CA ALA A 249 -13.17 23.96 21.81
C ALA A 249 -14.53 23.26 21.67
N THR A 250 -15.10 23.25 20.45
CA THR A 250 -16.40 22.64 20.16
C THR A 250 -16.37 21.11 20.12
N ILE A 251 -15.23 20.52 19.75
CA ILE A 251 -15.04 19.07 19.63
C ILE A 251 -14.13 18.49 20.73
N GLY A 252 -13.28 19.33 21.32
CA GLY A 252 -12.40 18.99 22.43
C GLY A 252 -10.94 19.41 22.18
N PRO A 253 -10.09 19.42 23.22
CA PRO A 253 -8.69 19.77 23.07
C PRO A 253 -7.95 18.77 22.19
N VAL A 254 -7.13 19.26 21.25
CA VAL A 254 -6.26 18.40 20.43
C VAL A 254 -5.04 17.99 21.25
N LEU A 255 -4.79 16.67 21.32
CA LEU A 255 -3.59 16.11 21.94
C LEU A 255 -2.44 15.97 20.95
N GLN A 256 -2.77 15.59 19.71
CA GLN A 256 -1.79 15.31 18.67
C GLN A 256 -2.44 15.41 17.30
N ILE A 257 -1.65 15.84 16.31
CA ILE A 257 -1.93 15.66 14.90
C ILE A 257 -0.70 15.01 14.24
N GLU A 258 -0.94 14.05 13.35
CA GLU A 258 0.09 13.40 12.55
C GLU A 258 -0.26 13.58 11.06
N ASP A 259 0.71 14.02 10.27
CA ASP A 259 0.63 13.99 8.82
C ASP A 259 0.95 12.57 8.34
N ASN A 260 -0.04 11.94 7.72
CA ASN A 260 0.03 10.60 7.16
C ASN A 260 -0.13 10.64 5.63
N THR A 261 0.16 11.78 5.01
CA THR A 261 0.11 11.96 3.55
C THR A 261 0.96 10.90 2.88
N SER A 262 0.35 10.21 1.91
CA SER A 262 1.00 9.17 1.12
C SER A 262 1.05 9.59 -0.33
N THR A 263 2.12 9.21 -1.01
CA THR A 263 2.22 9.31 -2.47
C THR A 263 2.60 7.94 -2.98
N ASP A 264 1.81 7.44 -3.93
CA ASP A 264 1.97 6.10 -4.47
C ASP A 264 1.83 6.14 -5.99
N THR A 265 2.61 5.30 -6.67
CA THR A 265 2.34 5.01 -8.08
C THR A 265 1.24 3.97 -8.15
N VAL A 266 0.12 4.40 -8.70
CA VAL A 266 -1.05 3.58 -8.90
C VAL A 266 -1.08 3.18 -10.36
N VAL A 267 -1.11 1.87 -10.60
CA VAL A 267 -1.40 1.33 -11.93
C VAL A 267 -2.83 1.74 -12.28
N ILE A 268 -3.07 2.14 -13.53
CA ILE A 268 -4.41 2.37 -14.05
C ILE A 268 -5.02 1.03 -14.46
N PRO A 269 -6.21 0.66 -13.95
CA PRO A 269 -6.75 -0.65 -14.26
C PRO A 269 -7.11 -0.74 -15.73
N GLN A 270 -6.96 -1.95 -16.27
CA GLN A 270 -7.43 -2.22 -17.61
C GLN A 270 -8.95 -2.01 -17.65
N PRO A 271 -9.48 -1.38 -18.70
CA PRO A 271 -10.92 -1.23 -18.87
C PRO A 271 -11.57 -2.60 -19.04
N VAL A 272 -12.64 -2.88 -18.28
CA VAL A 272 -13.34 -4.18 -18.33
C VAL A 272 -14.85 -4.01 -18.50
N ASP A 273 -15.52 -5.02 -19.06
CA ASP A 273 -16.98 -5.12 -19.05
C ASP A 273 -17.52 -5.61 -17.69
N ALA A 274 -18.84 -5.71 -17.56
CA ALA A 274 -19.50 -6.15 -16.33
C ALA A 274 -19.15 -7.58 -15.93
N GLU A 275 -18.69 -8.40 -16.88
CA GLU A 275 -18.23 -9.77 -16.67
C GLU A 275 -16.72 -9.85 -16.37
N GLY A 276 -16.01 -8.72 -16.35
CA GLY A 276 -14.58 -8.64 -16.07
C GLY A 276 -13.68 -8.93 -17.28
N ASN A 277 -14.22 -8.97 -18.50
CA ASN A 277 -13.40 -9.13 -19.70
C ASN A 277 -12.80 -7.79 -20.12
N VAL A 278 -11.52 -7.80 -20.49
CA VAL A 278 -10.79 -6.59 -20.93
C VAL A 278 -11.38 -6.01 -22.23
N ILE A 279 -11.51 -4.68 -22.27
CA ILE A 279 -12.01 -3.88 -23.39
C ILE A 279 -10.89 -2.98 -23.91
N LEU A 280 -10.10 -3.46 -24.88
CA LEU A 280 -8.97 -2.69 -25.40
C LEU A 280 -9.36 -1.50 -26.29
N GLY A 281 -10.64 -1.39 -26.68
CA GLY A 281 -11.11 -0.33 -27.59
C GLY A 281 -11.46 1.03 -26.96
N TRP A 282 -11.33 1.21 -25.63
CA TRP A 282 -11.70 2.46 -24.97
C TRP A 282 -10.50 3.41 -24.80
N PHE A 283 -10.09 4.05 -25.90
CA PHE A 283 -8.85 4.82 -25.98
C PHE A 283 -8.92 6.21 -25.36
N THR A 284 -10.00 6.94 -25.63
CA THR A 284 -10.13 8.36 -25.22
C THR A 284 -10.39 8.52 -23.73
N ARG A 285 -10.71 7.42 -23.04
CA ARG A 285 -11.20 7.39 -21.65
C ARG A 285 -12.40 8.33 -21.44
N GLY A 286 -13.09 8.72 -22.52
CA GLY A 286 -14.26 9.58 -22.51
C GLY A 286 -15.54 8.78 -22.31
N GLY A 287 -16.54 9.35 -21.62
CA GLY A 287 -17.81 8.65 -21.39
C GLY A 287 -17.63 7.33 -20.62
N THR A 288 -18.50 6.35 -20.83
CA THR A 288 -18.43 5.04 -20.13
C THR A 288 -18.55 3.86 -21.10
N GLN A 289 -18.30 4.10 -22.39
CA GLN A 289 -18.48 3.11 -23.44
C GLN A 289 -17.54 3.39 -24.60
N VAL A 290 -17.17 2.33 -25.34
CA VAL A 290 -16.41 2.47 -26.60
C VAL A 290 -17.31 3.12 -27.65
N GLY A 291 -16.93 4.32 -28.09
CA GLY A 291 -17.76 5.18 -28.92
C GLY A 291 -17.08 5.68 -30.19
N LEU A 292 -17.72 6.68 -30.82
CA LEU A 292 -17.19 7.33 -32.01
C LEU A 292 -15.91 8.13 -31.72
N ASP A 293 -15.78 8.67 -30.51
CA ASP A 293 -14.57 9.40 -30.11
C ASP A 293 -13.36 8.45 -30.09
N ASP A 294 -13.53 7.23 -29.57
CA ASP A 294 -12.51 6.18 -29.63
C ASP A 294 -12.22 5.73 -31.07
N PHE A 295 -13.25 5.63 -31.91
CA PHE A 295 -13.07 5.33 -33.33
C PHE A 295 -12.25 6.41 -34.05
N PHE A 296 -12.48 7.69 -33.76
CA PHE A 296 -11.68 8.77 -34.35
C PHE A 296 -10.24 8.75 -33.85
N ALA A 297 -10.02 8.51 -32.55
CA ALA A 297 -8.67 8.34 -31.99
C ALA A 297 -7.91 7.17 -32.66
N PHE A 298 -8.59 6.04 -32.85
CA PHE A 298 -8.05 4.90 -33.60
C PHE A 298 -7.74 5.27 -35.06
N ALA A 299 -8.68 5.91 -35.75
CA ALA A 299 -8.54 6.28 -37.16
C ALA A 299 -7.38 7.24 -37.41
N GLU A 300 -7.04 8.11 -36.45
CA GLU A 300 -5.89 9.01 -36.53
C GLU A 300 -4.54 8.25 -36.47
N ASN A 301 -4.52 7.08 -35.83
CA ASN A 301 -3.34 6.23 -35.71
C ASN A 301 -3.28 5.12 -36.78
N PHE A 302 -4.36 4.92 -37.54
CA PHE A 302 -4.46 3.86 -38.53
C PHE A 302 -3.36 3.95 -39.60
N GLY A 303 -2.69 2.83 -39.85
CA GLY A 303 -1.58 2.69 -40.79
C GLY A 303 -0.21 3.06 -40.21
N ARG A 304 -0.11 3.44 -38.93
CA ARG A 304 1.18 3.59 -38.23
C ARG A 304 1.78 2.22 -37.91
N THR A 305 3.10 2.13 -37.92
CA THR A 305 3.85 0.92 -37.57
C THR A 305 4.94 1.24 -36.56
N ASP A 306 5.50 0.23 -35.90
CA ASP A 306 6.61 0.33 -34.93
C ASP A 306 7.83 1.17 -35.40
N ALA A 307 8.04 1.27 -36.70
CA ALA A 307 9.06 2.12 -37.33
C ALA A 307 8.69 3.64 -37.33
N SER A 308 7.46 4.00 -36.99
CA SER A 308 6.97 5.37 -36.96
C SER A 308 7.32 6.03 -35.64
N PRO A 309 7.85 7.27 -35.63
CA PRO A 309 8.27 7.94 -34.39
C PRO A 309 7.10 8.28 -33.45
N GLU A 310 5.87 8.30 -33.96
CA GLU A 310 4.64 8.50 -33.20
C GLU A 310 3.80 7.21 -33.13
N PHE A 311 4.43 6.05 -33.30
CA PHE A 311 3.73 4.79 -33.09
C PHE A 311 3.34 4.67 -31.63
N ASP A 312 2.04 4.64 -31.42
CA ASP A 312 1.45 4.33 -30.13
C ASP A 312 0.88 2.93 -30.21
N SER A 313 1.54 2.01 -29.51
CA SER A 313 1.19 0.60 -29.54
C SER A 313 -0.10 0.28 -28.78
N THR A 314 -0.72 1.26 -28.09
CA THR A 314 -2.06 1.09 -27.51
C THR A 314 -3.15 0.89 -28.58
N PHE A 315 -2.92 1.40 -29.80
CA PHE A 315 -3.82 1.23 -30.94
C PHE A 315 -3.57 -0.07 -31.74
N ASP A 316 -2.47 -0.78 -31.49
CA ASP A 316 -2.14 -2.11 -32.03
C ASP A 316 -2.73 -3.18 -31.09
N ILE A 317 -4.06 -3.33 -31.17
CA ILE A 317 -4.87 -4.25 -30.35
C ILE A 317 -4.46 -5.71 -30.57
N VAL A 318 -4.11 -6.06 -31.82
CA VAL A 318 -3.64 -7.38 -32.24
C VAL A 318 -2.13 -7.28 -32.48
N PRO A 319 -1.29 -7.51 -31.45
CA PRO A 319 0.10 -7.06 -31.44
C PRO A 319 0.92 -7.63 -32.61
N ASN A 320 0.99 -6.88 -33.70
CA ASN A 320 1.67 -7.27 -34.93
C ASN A 320 2.68 -6.21 -35.39
N GLY A 321 2.81 -5.11 -34.65
CA GLY A 321 3.70 -4.00 -34.92
C GLY A 321 3.13 -2.96 -35.89
N ALA A 322 1.83 -3.02 -36.20
CA ALA A 322 1.14 -2.10 -37.08
C ALA A 322 -0.31 -1.90 -36.65
N VAL A 323 -0.82 -0.66 -36.72
CA VAL A 323 -2.24 -0.38 -36.55
C VAL A 323 -2.93 -0.58 -37.90
N ASP A 324 -3.57 -1.72 -38.12
CA ASP A 324 -4.13 -2.11 -39.40
C ASP A 324 -5.57 -2.67 -39.33
N LEU A 325 -5.99 -3.39 -40.37
CA LEU A 325 -7.35 -3.92 -40.46
C LEU A 325 -7.62 -5.00 -39.41
N ASP A 326 -6.61 -5.74 -38.97
CA ASP A 326 -6.77 -6.75 -37.92
C ASP A 326 -7.13 -6.06 -36.60
N ASP A 327 -6.49 -4.93 -36.28
CA ASP A 327 -6.86 -4.08 -35.14
C ASP A 327 -8.24 -3.46 -35.30
N PHE A 328 -8.59 -3.02 -36.51
CA PHE A 328 -9.93 -2.47 -36.77
C PHE A 328 -11.03 -3.52 -36.50
N PHE A 329 -10.82 -4.78 -36.88
CA PHE A 329 -11.77 -5.84 -36.59
C PHE A 329 -11.83 -6.16 -35.10
N ALA A 330 -10.68 -6.19 -34.41
CA ALA A 330 -10.64 -6.36 -32.96
C ALA A 330 -11.36 -5.20 -32.24
N PHE A 331 -11.12 -3.96 -32.66
CA PHE A 331 -11.83 -2.77 -32.15
C PHE A 331 -13.34 -2.87 -32.36
N ALA A 332 -13.78 -3.33 -33.53
CA ALA A 332 -15.20 -3.45 -33.86
C ALA A 332 -15.94 -4.43 -32.92
N GLU A 333 -15.25 -5.42 -32.34
CA GLU A 333 -15.82 -6.32 -31.32
C GLU A 333 -16.08 -5.62 -29.98
N TYR A 334 -15.35 -4.54 -29.69
CA TYR A 334 -15.50 -3.72 -28.50
C TYR A 334 -16.48 -2.56 -28.70
N PHE A 335 -16.79 -2.16 -29.93
CA PHE A 335 -17.62 -0.99 -30.20
C PHE A 335 -19.00 -1.07 -29.54
N GLY A 336 -19.34 -0.05 -28.75
CA GLY A 336 -20.58 0.01 -27.97
C GLY A 336 -20.58 -0.79 -26.67
N LYS A 337 -19.48 -1.49 -26.32
CA LYS A 337 -19.35 -2.10 -24.99
C LYS A 337 -19.24 -1.02 -23.92
N ILE A 338 -19.90 -1.27 -22.78
CA ILE A 338 -19.84 -0.42 -21.60
C ILE A 338 -18.62 -0.85 -20.77
N VAL A 339 -17.82 0.14 -20.37
CA VAL A 339 -16.69 -0.06 -19.47
C VAL A 339 -17.19 0.11 -18.04
N ALA A 340 -17.22 -1.00 -17.29
CA ALA A 340 -17.81 -1.04 -15.96
C ALA A 340 -16.99 -0.26 -14.93
N ASN A 341 -15.66 -0.31 -15.03
CA ASN A 341 -14.72 0.43 -14.18
C ASN A 341 -14.33 1.82 -14.75
N ALA A 342 -15.16 2.40 -15.63
CA ALA A 342 -14.85 3.68 -16.26
C ALA A 342 -14.69 4.83 -15.26
N SER A 343 -15.51 4.86 -14.21
CA SER A 343 -15.41 5.87 -13.16
C SER A 343 -14.09 5.76 -12.41
N GLU A 344 -13.73 4.57 -11.91
CA GLU A 344 -12.47 4.31 -11.21
C GLU A 344 -11.25 4.75 -12.04
N ILE A 345 -11.21 4.39 -13.33
CA ILE A 345 -10.12 4.79 -14.23
C ILE A 345 -10.03 6.31 -14.36
N LYS A 346 -11.17 7.00 -14.49
CA LYS A 346 -11.18 8.46 -14.61
C LYS A 346 -10.81 9.16 -13.31
N ASP A 347 -11.28 8.66 -12.19
CA ASP A 347 -10.97 9.20 -10.87
C ASP A 347 -9.46 9.13 -10.65
N LEU A 348 -8.79 8.06 -11.11
CA LEU A 348 -7.32 7.97 -11.08
C LEU A 348 -6.62 8.91 -12.06
N LEU A 349 -7.21 9.17 -13.23
CA LEU A 349 -6.64 10.06 -14.24
C LEU A 349 -6.81 11.56 -13.92
N ASN A 350 -7.80 11.91 -13.10
CA ASN A 350 -8.14 13.28 -12.75
C ASN A 350 -7.59 13.71 -11.38
N GLN A 351 -6.86 12.83 -10.69
CA GLN A 351 -6.22 13.10 -9.40
C GLN A 351 -4.95 13.93 -9.53
#